data_AF-A0A965D2P0-F1
#
_entry.id   AF-A0A965D2P0-F1
#
_cell.length_a   1.000
_cell.length_b   1.000
_cell.length_c   1.000
_cell.angle_alpha   90.00
_cell.angle_beta   90.00
_cell.angle_gamma   90.00
#
_symmetry.space_group_name_H-M   'P 1'
#
loop_
_entity.id
_entity.type
_entity.pdbx_description
1 polymer ?
#
loop_
_entity_poly.entity_id
_entity_poly.type
_entity_poly.pdbx_seq_one_letter_code
_entity_poly.pdbx_strand_id
1 'polypeptide(L)'
;MAHVARKDPPHFVYFPGNYRWSAAILSMLSSAAWGGADVSEVDRIGRLLKGAKMEDDDAWFRACVQVADGVRAIAKRYEDSGHRHSAAPFYLRACKYYQMGERFRTPKDAIALEAYKKSIECFHSFAKLTDVKIEIVEVPYAGGSMPGYFLHADNAEGKRAPCVVHFDGLDITKEMLYMRGVPELP
;
A
#
# COMPACT_ATOMS: atom_id res chain seq x y z
N MET A 1 7.01 -45.43 3.30
CA MET A 1 7.32 -44.05 2.88
C MET A 1 7.10 -43.14 4.08
N ALA A 2 8.17 -42.60 4.67
CA ALA A 2 8.07 -41.75 5.86
C ALA A 2 7.44 -40.41 5.47
N HIS A 3 6.32 -40.09 6.09
CA HIS A 3 5.71 -38.76 6.01
C HIS A 3 6.66 -37.80 6.73
N VAL A 4 7.43 -37.01 5.98
CA VAL A 4 8.18 -35.89 6.58
C VAL A 4 7.12 -34.94 7.14
N ALA A 5 7.00 -34.89 8.46
CA ALA A 5 6.16 -33.91 9.14
C ALA A 5 6.61 -32.52 8.68
N ARG A 6 5.71 -31.77 8.04
CA ARG A 6 6.01 -30.42 7.60
C ARG A 6 6.22 -29.58 8.86
N LYS A 7 7.48 -29.23 9.17
CA LYS A 7 7.80 -28.35 10.29
C LYS A 7 7.04 -27.03 10.10
N ASP A 8 6.49 -26.51 11.19
CA ASP A 8 5.90 -25.18 11.19
C ASP A 8 6.96 -24.17 10.71
N PRO A 9 6.58 -23.24 9.82
CA PRO A 9 7.49 -22.22 9.35
C PRO A 9 7.96 -21.34 10.52
N PRO A 10 9.24 -20.93 10.58
CA PRO A 10 9.79 -20.14 11.68
C PRO A 10 9.36 -18.66 11.64
N HIS A 11 8.44 -18.30 10.74
CA HIS A 11 7.96 -16.94 10.52
C HIS A 11 6.44 -16.91 10.57
N PHE A 12 5.87 -15.73 10.78
CA PHE A 12 4.42 -15.53 10.80
C PHE A 12 3.79 -16.00 9.48
N VAL A 13 2.75 -16.85 9.59
CA VAL A 13 1.99 -17.36 8.45
C VAL A 13 0.50 -17.18 8.71
N TYR A 14 -0.14 -16.31 7.91
CA TYR A 14 -1.57 -16.04 8.00
C TYR A 14 -2.40 -17.14 7.31
N PHE A 15 -1.89 -17.72 6.22
CA PHE A 15 -2.52 -18.81 5.47
C PHE A 15 -1.58 -20.02 5.36
N PRO A 16 -1.70 -21.02 6.25
CA PRO A 16 -0.85 -22.21 6.21
C PRO A 16 -0.87 -22.90 4.86
N GLY A 17 0.30 -23.09 4.24
CA GLY A 17 0.42 -23.68 2.91
C GLY A 17 0.35 -22.69 1.73
N ASN A 18 0.00 -21.42 1.99
CA ASN A 18 0.01 -20.36 0.97
C ASN A 18 1.03 -19.27 1.35
N TYR A 19 2.27 -19.48 0.94
CA TYR A 19 3.35 -18.51 1.16
C TYR A 19 3.04 -17.16 0.50
N ARG A 20 2.52 -17.16 -0.74
CA ARG A 20 2.29 -15.94 -1.52
C ARG A 20 1.32 -14.99 -0.82
N TRP A 21 0.16 -15.49 -0.39
CA TRP A 21 -0.81 -14.68 0.37
C TRP A 21 -0.30 -14.33 1.76
N SER A 22 0.37 -15.26 2.44
CA SER A 22 0.91 -14.99 3.79
C SER A 22 1.97 -13.89 3.78
N ALA A 23 2.88 -13.91 2.79
CA ALA A 23 3.89 -12.87 2.60
C ALA A 23 3.25 -11.51 2.27
N ALA A 24 2.18 -11.49 1.47
CA ALA A 24 1.44 -10.27 1.17
C ALA A 24 0.69 -9.70 2.39
N ILE A 25 0.03 -10.55 3.18
CA ILE A 25 -0.59 -10.14 4.45
C ILE A 25 0.46 -9.61 5.41
N LEU A 26 1.56 -10.34 5.60
CA LEU A 26 2.67 -9.92 6.46
C LEU A 26 3.24 -8.57 5.99
N SER A 27 3.43 -8.39 4.68
CA SER A 27 3.90 -7.12 4.10
C SER A 27 3.00 -5.93 4.48
N MET A 28 1.67 -6.12 4.46
CA MET A 28 0.71 -5.10 4.91
C MET A 28 0.78 -4.86 6.42
N LEU A 29 0.75 -5.93 7.23
CA LEU A 29 0.86 -5.83 8.69
C LEU A 29 2.14 -5.10 9.12
N SER A 30 3.28 -5.42 8.50
CA SER A 30 4.55 -4.75 8.76
C SER A 30 4.59 -3.28 8.36
N SER A 31 3.62 -2.77 7.58
CA SER A 31 3.49 -1.34 7.27
C SER A 31 2.56 -0.58 8.23
N ALA A 32 1.89 -1.27 9.16
CA ALA A 32 0.94 -0.65 10.08
C ALA A 32 1.58 0.41 10.99
N ALA A 33 2.83 0.20 11.42
CA ALA A 33 3.58 1.16 12.24
C ALA A 33 3.76 2.53 11.56
N TRP A 34 3.75 2.56 10.22
CA TRP A 34 3.87 3.78 9.41
C TRP A 34 2.56 4.18 8.73
N GLY A 35 1.42 3.73 9.26
CA GLY A 35 0.10 4.09 8.75
C GLY A 35 -0.31 3.40 7.44
N GLY A 36 0.48 2.45 6.94
CA GLY A 36 0.19 1.74 5.68
C GLY A 36 -0.93 0.70 5.80
N ALA A 37 -1.32 0.31 7.02
CA ALA A 37 -2.39 -0.65 7.26
C ALA A 37 -2.99 -0.53 8.67
N ASP A 38 -4.23 -0.98 8.82
CA ASP A 38 -4.84 -1.31 10.11
C ASP A 38 -4.99 -2.83 10.24
N VAL A 39 -4.73 -3.38 11.43
CA VAL A 39 -4.75 -4.83 11.65
C VAL A 39 -6.15 -5.42 11.43
N SER A 40 -7.22 -4.70 11.80
CA SER A 40 -8.60 -5.16 11.63
C SER A 40 -9.03 -5.14 10.16
N GLU A 41 -8.52 -4.17 9.39
CA GLU A 41 -8.76 -4.08 7.94
C GLU A 41 -8.02 -5.21 7.20
N VAL A 42 -6.78 -5.52 7.58
CA VAL A 42 -6.02 -6.65 7.01
C VAL A 42 -6.65 -7.99 7.41
N ASP A 43 -7.08 -8.14 8.66
CA ASP A 43 -7.82 -9.33 9.11
C ASP A 43 -9.14 -9.51 8.33
N ARG A 44 -9.83 -8.41 8.00
CA ARG A 44 -11.03 -8.48 7.15
C ARG A 44 -10.71 -9.04 5.76
N ILE A 45 -9.60 -8.64 5.12
CA ILE A 45 -9.13 -9.26 3.87
C ILE A 45 -8.93 -10.76 4.10
N GLY A 46 -8.24 -11.11 5.19
CA GLY A 46 -8.02 -12.49 5.61
C GLY A 46 -9.29 -13.34 5.71
N ARG A 47 -10.32 -12.80 6.37
CA ARG A 47 -11.62 -13.45 6.54
C ARG A 47 -12.40 -13.58 5.23
N LEU A 48 -12.32 -12.60 4.32
CA LEU A 48 -12.94 -12.68 3.00
C LEU A 48 -12.33 -13.79 2.12
N LEU A 49 -11.07 -14.16 2.39
CA LEU A 49 -10.38 -15.24 1.69
C LEU A 49 -10.59 -16.61 2.32
N LYS A 50 -11.31 -16.71 3.44
CA LYS A 50 -11.54 -17.99 4.12
C LYS A 50 -12.33 -18.93 3.21
N GLY A 51 -11.73 -20.09 2.92
CA GLY A 51 -12.33 -21.10 2.03
C GLY A 51 -12.08 -20.88 0.54
N ALA A 52 -11.42 -19.78 0.15
CA ALA A 52 -10.95 -19.60 -1.21
C ALA A 52 -9.79 -20.57 -1.52
N LYS A 53 -9.65 -20.94 -2.79
CA LYS A 53 -8.50 -21.74 -3.25
C LYS A 53 -7.24 -20.87 -3.22
N MET A 54 -6.11 -21.46 -2.85
CA MET A 54 -4.86 -20.72 -2.61
C MET A 54 -4.31 -20.03 -3.87
N GLU A 55 -4.69 -20.53 -5.05
CA GLU A 55 -4.30 -20.06 -6.36
C GLU A 55 -5.30 -19.05 -6.98
N ASP A 56 -6.40 -18.75 -6.28
CA ASP A 56 -7.48 -17.89 -6.78
C ASP A 56 -7.11 -16.40 -6.66
N ASP A 57 -6.39 -15.91 -7.66
CA ASP A 57 -5.98 -14.50 -7.74
C ASP A 57 -7.15 -13.52 -7.88
N ASP A 58 -8.30 -13.98 -8.38
CA ASP A 58 -9.50 -13.18 -8.42
C ASP A 58 -10.12 -13.01 -7.01
N ALA A 59 -10.08 -14.06 -6.18
CA ALA A 59 -10.52 -13.96 -4.78
C ALA A 59 -9.65 -12.98 -3.99
N TRP A 60 -8.33 -13.06 -4.16
CA TRP A 60 -7.39 -12.09 -3.58
C TRP A 60 -7.73 -10.66 -4.00
N PHE A 61 -7.84 -10.43 -5.31
CA PHE A 61 -8.14 -9.12 -5.86
C PHE A 61 -9.46 -8.56 -5.30
N ARG A 62 -10.55 -9.34 -5.35
CA ARG A 62 -11.86 -8.91 -4.84
C ARG A 62 -11.82 -8.58 -3.36
N ALA A 63 -11.16 -9.39 -2.54
CA ALA A 63 -11.07 -9.17 -1.10
C ALA A 63 -10.33 -7.86 -0.77
N CYS A 64 -9.18 -7.63 -1.39
CA CYS A 64 -8.41 -6.40 -1.20
C CYS A 64 -9.15 -5.17 -1.71
N VAL A 65 -9.73 -5.22 -2.91
CA VAL A 65 -10.48 -4.09 -3.50
C VAL A 65 -11.71 -3.76 -2.69
N GLN A 66 -12.45 -4.76 -2.19
CA GLN A 66 -13.61 -4.54 -1.34
C GLN A 66 -13.23 -3.79 -0.05
N VAL A 67 -12.10 -4.14 0.57
CA VAL A 67 -11.59 -3.43 1.75
C VAL A 67 -11.11 -2.04 1.38
N ALA A 68 -10.37 -1.90 0.27
CA ALA A 68 -9.88 -0.62 -0.22
C ALA A 68 -11.02 0.38 -0.52
N ASP A 69 -12.09 -0.05 -1.20
CA ASP A 69 -13.27 0.75 -1.49
C ASP A 69 -13.95 1.22 -0.19
N GLY A 70 -14.10 0.33 0.79
CA GLY A 70 -14.68 0.67 2.09
C GLY A 70 -13.85 1.71 2.85
N VAL A 71 -12.53 1.54 2.88
CA VAL A 71 -11.58 2.45 3.54
C VAL A 71 -11.57 3.81 2.83
N ARG A 72 -11.53 3.83 1.49
CA ARG A 72 -11.62 5.06 0.68
C ARG A 72 -12.94 5.79 0.94
N ALA A 73 -14.06 5.07 1.07
CA ALA A 73 -15.35 5.68 1.39
C ALA A 73 -15.36 6.34 2.78
N ILE A 74 -14.64 5.80 3.76
CA ILE A 74 -14.45 6.46 5.07
C ILE A 74 -13.63 7.74 4.89
N ALA A 75 -12.53 7.68 4.15
CA ALA A 75 -11.68 8.84 3.84
C ALA A 75 -12.51 9.98 3.24
N LYS A 76 -13.31 9.66 2.21
CA LYS A 76 -14.18 10.62 1.54
C LYS A 76 -15.21 11.24 2.47
N ARG A 77 -15.82 10.48 3.39
CA ARG A 77 -16.77 11.06 4.37
C ARG A 77 -16.11 12.08 5.29
N TYR A 78 -14.88 11.81 5.75
CA TYR A 78 -14.14 12.77 6.56
C TYR A 78 -13.77 14.01 5.75
N GLU A 79 -13.30 13.83 4.51
CA GLU A 79 -12.95 14.95 3.62
C GLU A 79 -14.18 15.83 3.32
N ASP A 80 -15.30 15.23 2.91
CA ASP A 80 -16.55 15.92 2.61
C ASP A 80 -17.11 16.66 3.85
N SER A 81 -16.75 16.22 5.06
CA SER A 81 -17.13 16.86 6.32
C SER A 81 -16.09 17.86 6.85
N GLY A 82 -15.04 18.18 6.07
CA GLY A 82 -14.00 19.14 6.45
C GLY A 82 -12.90 18.62 7.39
N HIS A 83 -12.87 17.32 7.70
CA HIS A 83 -11.91 16.71 8.63
C HIS A 83 -10.68 16.17 7.89
N ARG A 84 -9.86 17.08 7.33
CA ARG A 84 -8.69 16.70 6.49
C ARG A 84 -7.71 15.72 7.15
N HIS A 85 -7.31 15.97 8.41
CA HIS A 85 -6.33 15.12 9.11
C HIS A 85 -6.90 13.73 9.39
N SER A 86 -8.22 13.62 9.58
CA SER A 86 -8.89 12.33 9.73
C SER A 86 -8.99 11.60 8.41
N ALA A 87 -9.21 12.29 7.29
CA ALA A 87 -9.32 11.68 5.96
C ALA A 87 -8.00 11.10 5.45
N ALA A 88 -6.90 11.85 5.61
CA ALA A 88 -5.57 11.51 5.10
C ALA A 88 -5.13 10.05 5.37
N PRO A 89 -5.11 9.54 6.63
CA PRO A 89 -4.64 8.18 6.90
C PRO A 89 -5.53 7.08 6.27
N PHE A 90 -6.83 7.32 6.08
CA PHE A 90 -7.68 6.36 5.36
C PHE A 90 -7.33 6.33 3.87
N TYR A 91 -7.05 7.47 3.25
CA TYR A 91 -6.57 7.49 1.87
C TYR A 91 -5.24 6.74 1.71
N LEU A 92 -4.29 6.91 2.65
CA LEU A 92 -3.02 6.18 2.63
C LEU A 92 -3.22 4.66 2.68
N ARG A 93 -4.06 4.16 3.59
CA ARG A 93 -4.37 2.72 3.69
C ARG A 93 -5.13 2.19 2.46
N ALA A 94 -6.11 2.96 1.95
CA ALA A 94 -6.82 2.58 0.73
C ALA A 94 -5.87 2.45 -0.47
N CYS A 95 -4.90 3.35 -0.61
CA CYS A 95 -3.83 3.23 -1.61
C CYS A 95 -3.11 1.88 -1.50
N LYS A 96 -2.65 1.52 -0.29
CA LYS A 96 -1.96 0.24 -0.05
C LYS A 96 -2.83 -0.94 -0.47
N TYR A 97 -4.10 -0.96 -0.08
CA TYR A 97 -4.97 -2.10 -0.33
C TYR A 97 -5.34 -2.27 -1.80
N TYR A 98 -5.51 -1.18 -2.56
CA TYR A 98 -5.69 -1.28 -4.01
C TYR A 98 -4.45 -1.88 -4.70
N GLN A 99 -3.24 -1.39 -4.38
CA GLN A 99 -2.01 -1.93 -4.96
C GLN A 99 -1.76 -3.38 -4.52
N MET A 100 -2.04 -3.71 -3.27
CA MET A 100 -1.96 -5.10 -2.82
C MET A 100 -2.98 -5.99 -3.51
N GLY A 101 -4.18 -5.48 -3.84
CA GLY A 101 -5.19 -6.23 -4.57
C GLY A 101 -4.77 -6.57 -5.99
N GLU A 102 -4.26 -5.60 -6.75
CA GLU A 102 -3.84 -5.84 -8.13
C GLU A 102 -2.57 -6.69 -8.23
N ARG A 103 -1.74 -6.74 -7.16
CA ARG A 103 -0.43 -7.41 -7.09
C ARG A 103 -0.33 -8.73 -7.86
N PHE A 104 -1.26 -9.67 -7.66
CA PHE A 104 -1.17 -11.02 -8.24
C PHE A 104 -1.87 -11.18 -9.59
N ARG A 105 -2.58 -10.16 -10.08
CA ARG A 105 -3.13 -10.17 -11.44
C ARG A 105 -2.01 -9.91 -12.43
N THR A 106 -1.49 -10.98 -13.05
CA THR A 106 -0.41 -10.89 -14.05
C THR A 106 -0.76 -11.74 -15.28
N PRO A 107 -0.75 -11.17 -16.50
CA PRO A 107 -0.50 -9.76 -16.82
C PRO A 107 -1.58 -8.83 -16.25
N LYS A 108 -1.24 -7.54 -16.09
CA LYS A 108 -2.18 -6.53 -15.60
C LYS A 108 -3.26 -6.29 -16.65
N ASP A 109 -4.49 -6.67 -16.33
CA ASP A 109 -5.65 -6.37 -17.16
C ASP A 109 -6.20 -4.96 -16.86
N ALA A 110 -7.20 -4.54 -17.64
CA ALA A 110 -7.82 -3.21 -17.45
C ALA A 110 -8.33 -3.02 -16.02
N ILE A 111 -8.88 -4.07 -15.40
CA ILE A 111 -9.41 -4.02 -14.04
C ILE A 111 -8.28 -3.80 -13.01
N ALA A 112 -7.15 -4.49 -13.15
CA ALA A 112 -5.96 -4.28 -12.33
C ALA A 112 -5.42 -2.85 -12.48
N LEU A 113 -5.36 -2.35 -13.72
CA LEU A 113 -4.89 -0.99 -14.01
C LEU A 113 -5.80 0.08 -13.42
N GLU A 114 -7.12 -0.11 -13.44
CA GLU A 114 -8.07 0.81 -12.79
C GLU A 114 -7.91 0.80 -11.27
N ALA A 115 -7.68 -0.36 -10.64
CA ALA A 115 -7.36 -0.42 -9.21
C ALA A 115 -6.05 0.30 -8.91
N TYR A 116 -5.02 0.13 -9.74
CA TYR A 116 -3.76 0.85 -9.60
C TYR A 116 -3.97 2.37 -9.72
N LYS A 117 -4.72 2.87 -10.71
CA LYS A 117 -5.04 4.31 -10.84
C LYS A 117 -5.74 4.86 -9.60
N LYS A 118 -6.76 4.17 -9.08
CA LYS A 118 -7.44 4.54 -7.83
C LYS A 118 -6.45 4.60 -6.65
N SER A 119 -5.45 3.73 -6.62
CA SER A 119 -4.41 3.78 -5.58
C SER A 119 -3.61 5.09 -5.64
N ILE A 120 -3.23 5.52 -6.85
CA ILE A 120 -2.50 6.77 -7.08
C ILE A 120 -3.37 7.97 -6.67
N GLU A 121 -4.65 7.99 -7.05
CA GLU A 121 -5.61 9.02 -6.61
C GLU A 121 -5.70 9.10 -5.08
N CYS A 122 -5.74 7.95 -4.40
CA CYS A 122 -5.73 7.88 -2.95
C CYS A 122 -4.44 8.47 -2.37
N PHE A 123 -3.25 8.12 -2.90
CA PHE A 123 -2.00 8.69 -2.42
C PHE A 123 -1.93 10.20 -2.66
N HIS A 124 -2.37 10.68 -3.83
CA HIS A 124 -2.43 12.12 -4.11
C HIS A 124 -3.38 12.85 -3.15
N SER A 125 -4.52 12.24 -2.82
CA SER A 125 -5.45 12.78 -1.81
C SER A 125 -4.81 12.81 -0.43
N PHE A 126 -4.09 11.76 -0.04
CA PHE A 126 -3.29 11.76 1.19
C PHE A 126 -2.26 12.89 1.21
N ALA A 127 -1.45 13.03 0.15
CA ALA A 127 -0.41 14.06 0.04
C ALA A 127 -0.98 15.48 0.12
N LYS A 128 -2.19 15.71 -0.41
CA LYS A 128 -2.88 16.99 -0.31
C LYS A 128 -3.39 17.31 1.10
N LEU A 129 -3.81 16.28 1.86
CA LEU A 129 -4.54 16.46 3.12
C LEU A 129 -3.64 16.36 4.36
N THR A 130 -2.49 15.68 4.25
CA THR A 130 -1.48 15.56 5.31
C THR A 130 -0.75 16.88 5.58
N ASP A 131 -0.02 16.95 6.68
CA ASP A 131 0.85 18.09 7.02
C ASP A 131 2.28 17.91 6.50
N VAL A 132 2.65 16.68 6.14
CA VAL A 132 3.93 16.38 5.49
C VAL A 132 3.96 17.08 4.13
N LYS A 133 5.00 17.88 3.88
CA LYS A 133 5.15 18.57 2.61
C LYS A 133 5.67 17.62 1.54
N ILE A 134 4.73 17.01 0.81
CA ILE A 134 4.99 16.07 -0.29
C ILE A 134 4.70 16.76 -1.62
N GLU A 135 5.71 16.88 -2.47
CA GLU A 135 5.58 17.34 -3.85
C GLU A 135 5.52 16.13 -4.80
N ILE A 136 4.53 16.11 -5.69
CA ILE A 136 4.43 15.11 -6.77
C ILE A 136 5.26 15.64 -7.94
N VAL A 137 6.29 14.90 -8.33
CA VAL A 137 7.27 15.33 -9.33
C VAL A 137 7.31 14.38 -10.53
N GLU A 138 7.55 14.95 -11.70
CA GLU A 138 7.81 14.21 -12.95
C GLU A 138 9.24 14.48 -13.38
N VAL A 139 10.13 13.51 -13.22
CA VAL A 139 11.55 13.65 -13.54
C VAL A 139 11.78 13.28 -15.01
N PRO A 140 12.30 14.17 -15.88
CA PRO A 140 12.54 13.83 -17.27
C PRO A 140 13.48 12.64 -17.42
N TYR A 141 13.07 11.61 -18.18
CA TYR A 141 13.86 10.39 -18.37
C TYR A 141 13.52 9.67 -19.67
N ALA A 142 14.53 9.29 -20.45
CA ALA A 142 14.43 8.43 -21.64
C ALA A 142 13.28 8.80 -22.63
N GLY A 143 13.05 10.09 -22.86
CA GLY A 143 11.98 10.56 -23.77
C GLY A 143 10.58 10.60 -23.17
N GLY A 144 10.44 10.31 -21.88
CA GLY A 144 9.24 10.50 -21.08
C GLY A 144 9.56 11.11 -19.72
N SER A 145 8.77 10.74 -18.71
CA SER A 145 8.99 11.13 -17.32
C SER A 145 8.95 9.92 -16.40
N MET A 146 9.68 10.04 -15.30
CA MET A 146 9.70 9.11 -14.20
C MET A 146 9.02 9.77 -12.99
N PRO A 147 7.81 9.31 -12.61
CA PRO A 147 7.06 9.93 -11.53
C PRO A 147 7.71 9.63 -10.18
N GLY A 148 7.73 10.61 -9.29
CA GLY A 148 8.32 10.52 -7.96
C GLY A 148 7.57 11.34 -6.92
N TYR A 149 7.95 11.16 -5.66
CA TYR A 149 7.50 11.99 -4.55
C TYR A 149 8.71 12.63 -3.88
N PHE A 150 8.72 13.96 -3.83
CA PHE A 150 9.75 14.73 -3.15
C PHE A 150 9.21 15.20 -1.80
N LEU A 151 9.83 14.71 -0.72
CA LEU A 151 9.49 15.10 0.64
C LEU A 151 10.48 16.17 1.07
N HIS A 152 9.95 17.32 1.51
CA HIS A 152 10.81 18.37 2.05
C HIS A 152 11.18 18.04 3.50
N ALA A 153 12.41 18.37 3.89
CA ALA A 153 12.81 18.36 5.29
C ALA A 153 12.10 19.48 6.05
N ASP A 154 11.56 19.16 7.23
CA ASP A 154 10.78 20.14 8.03
C ASP A 154 11.71 21.12 8.76
N ASN A 155 12.95 20.71 9.02
CA ASN A 155 13.97 21.47 9.75
C ASN A 155 14.92 22.30 8.88
N ALA A 156 14.62 22.47 7.58
CA ALA A 156 15.58 23.06 6.65
C ALA A 156 15.86 24.56 6.93
N GLU A 157 14.99 25.31 7.63
CA GLU A 157 15.17 26.74 7.99
C GLU A 157 15.77 27.62 6.86
N GLY A 158 15.39 27.36 5.60
CA GLY A 158 15.92 28.08 4.42
C GLY A 158 17.33 27.67 3.98
N LYS A 159 17.96 26.69 4.63
CA LYS A 159 19.21 26.04 4.22
C LYS A 159 18.93 24.86 3.29
N ARG A 160 19.92 24.51 2.47
CA ARG A 160 19.84 23.33 1.62
C ARG A 160 20.03 22.07 2.47
N ALA A 161 18.97 21.30 2.66
CA ALA A 161 19.04 19.99 3.31
C ALA A 161 19.71 18.94 2.40
N PRO A 162 20.41 17.94 2.97
CA PRO A 162 20.80 16.73 2.24
C PRO A 162 19.56 16.07 1.62
N CYS A 163 19.71 15.49 0.43
CA CYS A 163 18.63 14.78 -0.27
C CYS A 163 19.04 13.33 -0.49
N VAL A 164 18.16 12.40 -0.12
CA VAL A 164 18.30 10.97 -0.38
C VAL A 164 17.31 10.59 -1.49
N VAL A 165 17.83 9.95 -2.54
CA VAL A 165 16.99 9.35 -3.57
C VAL A 165 16.82 7.87 -3.25
N HIS A 166 15.59 7.44 -3.00
CA HIS A 166 15.26 6.07 -2.64
C HIS A 166 14.52 5.39 -3.78
N PHE A 167 15.12 4.32 -4.31
CA PHE A 167 14.51 3.42 -5.29
C PHE A 167 14.09 2.13 -4.62
N ASP A 168 12.96 1.59 -5.06
CA ASP A 168 12.46 0.31 -4.64
C ASP A 168 12.87 -0.83 -5.61
N GLY A 169 12.41 -2.05 -5.30
CA GLY A 169 12.69 -3.25 -6.09
C GLY A 169 11.56 -3.61 -7.06
N LEU A 170 11.55 -4.84 -7.56
CA LEU A 170 10.60 -5.31 -8.57
C LEU A 170 9.13 -5.18 -8.17
N ASP A 171 8.79 -5.51 -6.92
CA ASP A 171 7.41 -5.72 -6.48
C ASP A 171 6.90 -4.65 -5.52
N ILE A 172 7.47 -3.45 -5.56
CA ILE A 172 7.11 -2.33 -4.71
C ILE A 172 6.74 -1.15 -5.62
N THR A 173 6.26 -0.06 -5.02
CA THR A 173 5.99 1.21 -5.68
C THR A 173 6.48 2.34 -4.78
N LYS A 174 6.65 3.53 -5.37
CA LYS A 174 6.92 4.77 -4.62
C LYS A 174 5.90 5.06 -3.51
N GLU A 175 4.63 4.71 -3.69
CA GLU A 175 3.60 4.86 -2.64
C GLU A 175 3.81 3.87 -1.50
N MET A 176 4.13 2.61 -1.81
CA MET A 176 4.40 1.60 -0.78
C MET A 176 5.68 1.89 -0.02
N LEU A 177 6.67 2.46 -0.69
CA LEU A 177 7.96 2.86 -0.10
C LEU A 177 7.76 3.93 0.96
N TYR A 178 6.86 4.88 0.71
CA TYR A 178 6.46 5.86 1.72
C TYR A 178 6.03 5.16 3.03
N MET A 179 5.30 4.05 2.95
CA MET A 179 4.81 3.30 4.11
C MET A 179 5.87 2.35 4.73
N ARG A 180 7.17 2.65 4.55
CA ARG A 180 8.33 1.90 5.08
C ARG A 180 9.31 2.81 5.81
N GLY A 181 8.80 3.67 6.70
CA GLY A 181 9.62 4.54 7.55
C GLY A 181 10.02 5.88 6.92
N VAL A 182 9.65 6.14 5.66
CA VAL A 182 9.90 7.44 5.03
C VAL A 182 9.29 8.62 5.81
N PRO A 183 8.08 8.54 6.40
CA PRO A 183 7.54 9.60 7.25
C PRO A 183 8.37 9.97 8.48
N GLU A 184 9.33 9.13 8.90
CA GLU A 184 10.19 9.37 10.07
C GLU A 184 11.50 10.08 9.71
N LEU A 185 11.73 10.35 8.42
CA LEU A 185 12.94 10.99 7.90
C LEU A 185 12.92 12.54 7.85
N PRO A 186 11.78 13.22 7.60
CA PRO A 186 11.70 14.68 7.48
C PRO A 186 11.97 15.47 8.77
#